data_AF-A0A7S1M9C5-F1
#
_entry.id   AF-A0A7S1M9C5-F1
#
_cell.length_a   1.000
_cell.length_b   1.000
_cell.length_c   1.000
_cell.angle_alpha   90.00
_cell.angle_beta   90.00
_cell.angle_gamma   90.00
#
_symmetry.space_group_name_H-M   'P 1'
#
loop_
_entity.id
_entity.type
_entity.pdbx_description
1 polymer ?
#
loop_
_entity_poly.entity_id
_entity_poly.type
_entity_poly.pdbx_seq_one_letter_code
_entity_poly.pdbx_strand_id
1 'polypeptide(L)'
;NNWCSFFDDLFEFNDVRERGGGDQVAMYFLRVFEYIDEVVVDRHSQRSPQQRERDMAIKDIMREVAVRRAVDVWYNVLTHYHGRGPGDGLEVAQLCLSVLQAYVEWIDVSLLLTPYWVNLLYFLMSIHPLRVGACECIGQLVAKKQAPGIKVETLGALNIVEALS
;
A
#
# COMPACT_ATOMS: atom_id res chain seq x y z
N ASN A 1 9.39 -24.84 -11.29
CA ASN A 1 10.27 -23.65 -11.31
C ASN A 1 9.73 -22.64 -10.32
N ASN A 2 10.23 -22.70 -9.08
CA ASN A 2 9.79 -21.80 -8.01
C ASN A 2 10.87 -20.75 -7.82
N TRP A 3 10.59 -19.51 -8.24
CA TRP A 3 11.45 -18.38 -7.93
C TRP A 3 11.23 -17.98 -6.46
N CYS A 4 11.90 -18.69 -5.55
CA CYS A 4 11.68 -18.54 -4.12
C CYS A 4 12.13 -17.17 -3.56
N SER A 5 13.05 -16.49 -4.24
CA SER A 5 13.59 -15.17 -3.87
C SER A 5 12.90 -13.99 -4.58
N PHE A 6 11.79 -14.22 -5.30
CA PHE A 6 11.17 -13.19 -6.15
C PHE A 6 10.98 -11.83 -5.45
N PHE A 7 10.43 -11.84 -4.23
CA PHE A 7 10.20 -10.59 -3.50
C PHE A 7 11.51 -9.97 -3.03
N ASP A 8 12.48 -10.76 -2.59
CA ASP A 8 13.79 -10.26 -2.18
C ASP A 8 14.49 -9.55 -3.34
N ASP A 9 14.51 -10.18 -4.52
CA ASP A 9 15.08 -9.63 -5.74
C ASP A 9 14.31 -8.36 -6.19
N LEU A 10 12.98 -8.36 -6.08
CA LEU A 10 12.14 -7.21 -6.41
C LEU A 10 12.40 -6.01 -5.49
N PHE A 11 12.58 -6.24 -4.18
CA PHE A 11 12.89 -5.19 -3.23
C PHE A 11 14.32 -4.67 -3.39
N GLU A 12 15.31 -5.55 -3.60
CA GLU A 12 16.68 -5.15 -3.90
C GLU A 12 16.76 -4.31 -5.18
N PHE A 13 15.97 -4.64 -6.20
CA PHE A 13 15.88 -3.84 -7.42
C PHE A 13 15.35 -2.44 -7.17
N ASN A 14 14.39 -2.26 -6.25
CA ASN A 14 13.88 -0.94 -5.88
C ASN A 14 14.92 -0.11 -5.10
N ASP A 15 15.83 -0.73 -4.35
CA ASP A 15 16.90 0.00 -3.62
C ASP A 15 17.94 0.62 -4.60
N VAL A 16 17.99 0.16 -5.85
CA VAL A 16 18.87 0.73 -6.91
C VAL A 16 18.38 2.10 -7.39
N ARG A 17 17.20 2.57 -6.94
CA ARG A 17 16.57 3.85 -7.33
C ARG A 17 17.48 5.08 -7.20
N GLU A 18 18.46 5.04 -6.30
CA GLU A 18 19.40 6.15 -6.06
C GLU A 18 20.45 6.35 -7.18
N ARG A 19 20.55 5.43 -8.14
CA ARG A 19 21.60 5.45 -9.18
C ARG A 19 21.16 6.02 -10.55
N GLY A 20 19.94 6.54 -10.65
CA GLY A 20 19.36 7.11 -11.88
C GLY A 20 18.17 6.30 -12.41
N GLY A 21 17.22 6.95 -13.11
CA GLY A 21 16.00 6.29 -13.61
C GLY A 21 14.99 5.90 -12.51
N GLY A 22 15.10 6.53 -11.35
CA GLY A 22 14.40 6.09 -10.15
C GLY A 22 12.87 6.12 -10.23
N ASP A 23 12.32 7.04 -11.02
CA ASP A 23 10.88 7.17 -11.25
C ASP A 23 10.36 5.93 -11.99
N GLN A 24 11.06 5.46 -13.03
CA GLN A 24 10.67 4.29 -13.81
C GLN A 24 10.78 2.98 -13.00
N VAL A 25 11.81 2.85 -12.17
CA VAL A 25 11.99 1.69 -11.27
C VAL A 25 10.87 1.64 -10.25
N ALA A 26 10.53 2.79 -9.62
CA ALA A 26 9.42 2.87 -8.68
C ALA A 26 8.08 2.57 -9.35
N MET A 27 7.83 3.09 -10.56
CA MET A 27 6.63 2.74 -11.33
C MET A 27 6.55 1.24 -11.59
N TYR A 28 7.63 0.63 -12.10
CA TYR A 28 7.64 -0.80 -12.40
C TYR A 28 7.35 -1.64 -11.15
N PHE A 29 8.03 -1.32 -10.05
CA PHE A 29 7.81 -1.96 -8.76
C PHE A 29 6.33 -1.88 -8.34
N LEU A 30 5.72 -0.69 -8.37
CA LEU A 30 4.32 -0.51 -7.99
C LEU A 30 3.35 -1.21 -8.93
N ARG A 31 3.61 -1.21 -10.25
CA ARG A 31 2.81 -1.94 -11.25
C ARG A 31 2.85 -3.45 -11.04
N VAL A 32 3.97 -4.00 -10.54
CA VAL A 32 4.04 -5.42 -10.14
C VAL A 32 3.09 -5.69 -8.97
N PHE A 33 3.03 -4.81 -7.96
CA PHE A 33 2.09 -4.97 -6.84
C PHE A 33 0.63 -4.84 -7.27
N GLU A 34 0.31 -3.91 -8.16
CA GLU A 34 -1.02 -3.76 -8.78
C GLU A 34 -1.42 -5.04 -9.54
N TYR A 35 -0.52 -5.55 -10.39
CA TYR A 35 -0.77 -6.80 -11.12
C TYR A 35 -0.96 -8.01 -10.20
N ILE A 36 -0.20 -8.10 -9.11
CA ILE A 36 -0.38 -9.16 -8.11
C ILE A 36 -1.77 -9.04 -7.48
N ASP A 37 -2.21 -7.83 -7.12
CA ASP A 37 -3.56 -7.61 -6.57
C ASP A 37 -4.64 -8.04 -7.57
N GLU A 38 -4.53 -7.65 -8.84
CA GLU A 38 -5.45 -8.09 -9.89
C GLU A 38 -5.48 -9.63 -10.00
N VAL A 39 -4.33 -10.29 -10.07
CA VAL A 39 -4.28 -11.75 -10.26
C VAL A 39 -4.76 -12.52 -9.03
N VAL A 40 -4.50 -12.02 -7.82
CA VAL A 40 -4.69 -12.75 -6.56
C VAL A 40 -5.98 -12.31 -5.84
N VAL A 41 -6.46 -11.09 -6.05
CA VAL A 41 -7.64 -10.51 -5.38
C VAL A 41 -8.86 -10.41 -6.30
N ASP A 42 -8.71 -10.29 -7.63
CA ASP A 42 -9.79 -9.94 -8.57
C ASP A 42 -11.17 -10.49 -8.16
N ARG A 43 -12.10 -9.60 -7.80
CA ARG A 43 -13.37 -10.03 -7.23
C ARG A 43 -14.40 -10.42 -8.29
N HIS A 44 -14.06 -10.30 -9.57
CA HIS A 44 -14.99 -10.41 -10.70
C HIS A 44 -14.81 -11.68 -11.53
N SER A 45 -13.71 -12.42 -11.41
CA SER A 45 -13.59 -13.71 -12.11
C SER A 45 -14.29 -14.86 -11.38
N GLN A 46 -14.97 -15.70 -12.17
CA GLN A 46 -15.48 -17.00 -11.73
C GLN A 46 -14.32 -17.98 -11.50
N ARG A 47 -13.66 -17.88 -10.34
CA ARG A 47 -12.56 -18.78 -9.97
C ARG A 47 -13.06 -20.15 -9.53
N SER A 48 -12.38 -21.19 -10.00
CA SER A 48 -12.55 -22.55 -9.49
C SER A 48 -12.12 -22.65 -8.02
N PRO A 49 -12.57 -23.67 -7.27
CA PRO A 49 -12.12 -23.90 -5.89
C PRO A 49 -10.60 -24.01 -5.77
N GLN A 50 -9.94 -24.73 -6.67
CA GLN A 50 -8.48 -24.86 -6.65
C GLN A 50 -7.76 -23.53 -6.86
N GLN A 51 -8.30 -22.66 -7.73
CA GLN A 51 -7.71 -21.34 -7.97
C GLN A 51 -7.82 -20.45 -6.72
N ARG A 52 -8.96 -20.49 -6.02
CA ARG A 52 -9.15 -19.74 -4.77
C ARG A 52 -8.21 -20.21 -3.66
N GLU A 53 -8.03 -21.52 -3.51
CA GLU A 53 -7.07 -22.09 -2.55
C GLU A 53 -5.64 -21.62 -2.85
N ARG A 54 -5.24 -21.64 -4.11
CA ARG A 54 -3.93 -21.14 -4.55
C ARG A 54 -3.77 -19.65 -4.25
N ASP A 55 -4.78 -18.84 -4.56
CA ASP A 55 -4.71 -17.39 -4.36
C ASP A 55 -4.71 -17.03 -2.87
N MET A 56 -5.45 -17.75 -2.03
CA MET A 56 -5.37 -17.61 -0.56
C MET A 56 -3.96 -17.94 -0.05
N ALA A 57 -3.37 -19.04 -0.50
CA ALA A 57 -2.00 -19.40 -0.10
C ALA A 57 -0.98 -18.32 -0.51
N ILE A 58 -1.13 -17.73 -1.70
CA ILE A 58 -0.27 -16.62 -2.14
C ILE A 58 -0.45 -15.40 -1.22
N LYS A 59 -1.69 -15.00 -0.89
CA LYS A 59 -1.94 -13.88 0.03
C LYS A 59 -1.32 -14.11 1.40
N ASP A 60 -1.47 -15.30 1.95
CA ASP A 60 -0.97 -15.59 3.29
C ASP A 60 0.57 -15.56 3.32
N ILE A 61 1.23 -16.18 2.34
CA ILE A 61 2.70 -16.09 2.21
C ILE A 61 3.15 -14.64 2.02
N MET A 62 2.47 -13.87 1.16
CA MET A 62 2.79 -12.46 0.96
C MET A 62 2.62 -11.64 2.24
N ARG A 63 1.54 -11.87 3.00
CA ARG A 63 1.28 -11.16 4.25
C ARG A 63 2.40 -11.39 5.27
N GLU A 64 2.94 -12.61 5.31
CA GLU A 64 4.02 -12.98 6.23
C GLU A 64 5.38 -12.46 5.79
N VAL A 65 5.69 -12.53 4.49
CA VAL A 65 7.06 -12.36 3.99
C VAL A 65 7.29 -11.02 3.28
N ALA A 66 6.33 -10.57 2.47
CA ALA A 66 6.52 -9.45 1.55
C ALA A 66 5.86 -8.15 2.03
N VAL A 67 4.64 -8.22 2.57
CA VAL A 67 3.81 -7.03 2.84
C VAL A 67 4.46 -6.09 3.84
N ARG A 68 5.11 -6.58 4.91
CA ARG A 68 5.77 -5.70 5.88
C ARG A 68 6.85 -4.85 5.21
N ARG A 69 7.72 -5.47 4.41
CA ARG A 69 8.76 -4.78 3.65
C ARG A 69 8.17 -3.88 2.55
N ALA A 70 7.08 -4.32 1.92
CA ALA A 70 6.37 -3.51 0.92
C ALA A 70 5.79 -2.23 1.52
N VAL A 71 5.20 -2.29 2.70
CA VAL A 71 4.73 -1.12 3.45
C VAL A 71 5.89 -0.14 3.64
N ASP A 72 7.03 -0.57 4.17
CA ASP A 72 8.19 0.32 4.36
C ASP A 72 8.65 0.96 3.03
N VAL A 73 8.66 0.19 1.93
CA VAL A 73 8.99 0.72 0.60
C VAL A 73 7.95 1.73 0.12
N TRP A 74 6.65 1.47 0.29
CA TRP A 74 5.59 2.42 -0.08
C TRP A 74 5.68 3.72 0.70
N TYR A 75 6.03 3.65 1.99
CA TYR A 75 6.33 4.84 2.80
C TYR A 75 7.46 5.66 2.18
N ASN A 76 8.57 4.98 1.85
CA ASN A 76 9.75 5.59 1.23
C ASN A 76 9.49 6.13 -0.20
N VAL A 77 8.55 5.54 -0.93
CA VAL A 77 8.07 6.06 -2.21
C VAL A 77 7.29 7.36 -1.97
N LEU A 78 6.26 7.33 -1.13
CA LEU A 78 5.40 8.49 -0.89
C LEU A 78 6.19 9.67 -0.32
N THR A 79 7.06 9.45 0.66
CA THR A 79 7.96 10.47 1.23
C THR A 79 8.90 11.11 0.19
N HIS A 80 9.40 10.32 -0.76
CA HIS A 80 10.32 10.82 -1.77
C HIS A 80 9.62 11.59 -2.90
N TYR A 81 8.40 11.21 -3.24
CA TYR A 81 7.71 11.71 -4.43
C TYR A 81 6.64 12.77 -4.14
N HIS A 82 6.14 12.91 -2.91
CA HIS A 82 5.01 13.80 -2.60
C HIS A 82 5.23 15.28 -2.95
N GLY A 83 6.48 15.75 -2.90
CA GLY A 83 6.84 17.16 -3.08
C GLY A 83 7.32 17.49 -4.49
N ARG A 84 7.35 16.49 -5.39
CA ARG A 84 7.75 16.72 -6.77
C ARG A 84 6.62 17.47 -7.50
N GLY A 85 7.00 18.39 -8.38
CA GLY A 85 6.05 19.10 -9.23
C GLY A 85 5.33 18.16 -10.21
N PRO A 86 4.48 18.70 -11.10
CA PRO A 86 3.81 17.91 -12.13
C PRO A 86 4.82 17.09 -12.97
N GLY A 87 4.52 15.81 -13.21
CA GLY A 87 5.35 14.89 -14.00
C GLY A 87 5.39 13.48 -13.40
N ASP A 88 6.30 12.65 -13.90
CA ASP A 88 6.44 11.21 -13.58
C ASP A 88 6.47 10.92 -12.08
N GLY A 89 7.16 11.75 -11.30
CA GLY A 89 7.24 11.59 -9.85
C GLY A 89 5.89 11.73 -9.14
N LEU A 90 5.02 12.63 -9.61
CA LEU A 90 3.67 12.76 -9.05
C LEU A 90 2.82 11.53 -9.39
N GLU A 91 2.94 11.01 -10.61
CA GLU A 91 2.25 9.79 -11.03
C GLU A 91 2.68 8.57 -10.20
N VAL A 92 3.97 8.47 -9.84
CA VAL A 92 4.47 7.44 -8.91
C VAL A 92 3.78 7.54 -7.55
N ALA A 93 3.66 8.74 -6.98
CA ALA A 93 3.00 8.92 -5.69
C ALA A 93 1.51 8.55 -5.74
N GLN A 94 0.81 8.93 -6.82
CA GLN A 94 -0.59 8.58 -7.04
C GLN A 94 -0.77 7.05 -7.18
N LEU A 95 0.07 6.40 -7.99
CA LEU A 95 0.05 4.95 -8.15
C LEU A 95 0.33 4.24 -6.83
N CYS A 96 1.25 4.76 -6.01
CA CYS A 96 1.54 4.20 -4.70
C CYS A 96 0.34 4.27 -3.75
N LEU A 97 -0.43 5.37 -3.77
CA LEU A 97 -1.67 5.47 -3.01
C LEU A 97 -2.71 4.45 -3.52
N SER A 98 -2.85 4.27 -4.83
CA SER A 98 -3.75 3.25 -5.40
C SER A 98 -3.38 1.82 -4.97
N VAL A 99 -2.08 1.48 -5.00
CA VAL A 99 -1.58 0.20 -4.49
C VAL A 99 -1.87 0.04 -3.00
N LEU A 100 -1.64 1.09 -2.20
CA LEU A 100 -1.93 1.06 -0.76
C LEU A 100 -3.41 0.73 -0.51
N GLN A 101 -4.31 1.40 -1.21
CA GLN A 101 -5.76 1.17 -1.12
C GLN A 101 -6.14 -0.29 -1.45
N ALA A 102 -5.60 -0.85 -2.53
CA ALA A 102 -5.88 -2.24 -2.91
C ALA A 102 -5.47 -3.23 -1.81
N TYR A 103 -4.30 -3.00 -1.20
CA TYR A 103 -3.75 -3.91 -0.19
C TYR A 103 -4.40 -3.76 1.19
N VAL A 104 -4.85 -2.56 1.57
CA VAL A 104 -5.56 -2.30 2.84
C VAL A 104 -6.72 -3.27 3.06
N GLU A 105 -7.37 -3.75 1.99
CA GLU A 105 -8.47 -4.69 2.07
C GLU A 105 -8.12 -6.04 2.73
N TRP A 106 -6.88 -6.53 2.58
CA TRP A 106 -6.51 -7.89 2.99
C TRP A 106 -5.22 -7.99 3.81
N ILE A 107 -4.48 -6.90 4.01
CA ILE A 107 -3.35 -6.85 4.94
C ILE A 107 -3.78 -6.51 6.38
N ASP A 108 -2.84 -6.66 7.32
CA ASP A 108 -2.98 -6.12 8.67
C ASP A 108 -2.82 -4.59 8.65
N VAL A 109 -3.90 -3.89 8.97
CA VAL A 109 -3.94 -2.42 8.96
C VAL A 109 -3.09 -1.79 10.06
N SER A 110 -2.69 -2.55 11.09
CA SER A 110 -1.81 -2.05 12.15
C SER A 110 -0.48 -1.50 11.60
N LEU A 111 -0.02 -2.04 10.46
CA LEU A 111 1.16 -1.59 9.74
C LEU A 111 1.07 -0.13 9.27
N LEU A 112 -0.15 0.38 9.06
CA LEU A 112 -0.44 1.73 8.57
C LEU A 112 -0.95 2.67 9.66
N LEU A 113 -1.06 2.20 10.91
CA LEU A 113 -1.53 2.97 12.05
C LEU A 113 -0.39 3.49 12.94
N THR A 114 0.85 3.39 12.47
CA THR A 114 1.99 3.98 13.19
C THR A 114 1.94 5.52 13.08
N PRO A 115 2.46 6.26 14.07
CA PRO A 115 2.45 7.73 14.03
C PRO A 115 3.06 8.31 12.74
N TYR A 116 4.12 7.69 12.22
CA TYR A 116 4.76 8.12 10.98
C TYR A 116 3.85 7.98 9.75
N TRP A 117 3.12 6.87 9.65
CA TRP A 117 2.16 6.64 8.57
C TRP A 117 0.97 7.57 8.65
N VAL A 118 0.40 7.72 9.84
CA VAL A 118 -0.75 8.59 10.08
C VAL A 118 -0.38 10.03 9.72
N ASN A 119 0.77 10.53 10.21
CA ASN A 119 1.26 11.86 9.88
C ASN A 119 1.50 12.05 8.38
N LEU A 120 2.08 11.05 7.71
CA LEU A 120 2.28 11.10 6.26
C LEU A 120 0.94 11.21 5.53
N LEU A 121 -0.05 10.36 5.83
CA LEU A 121 -1.36 10.39 5.16
C LEU A 121 -2.07 11.74 5.36
N TYR A 122 -2.05 12.30 6.57
CA TYR A 122 -2.59 13.63 6.83
C TYR A 122 -1.84 14.73 6.07
N PHE A 123 -0.51 14.64 6.01
CA PHE A 123 0.29 15.57 5.22
C PHE A 123 -0.07 15.49 3.72
N LEU A 124 -0.23 14.28 3.17
CA LEU A 124 -0.63 14.09 1.77
C LEU A 124 -2.03 14.67 1.47
N MET A 125 -2.94 14.75 2.45
CA MET A 125 -4.23 15.45 2.28
C MET A 125 -4.07 16.95 2.01
N SER A 126 -2.98 17.57 2.49
CA SER A 126 -2.68 18.98 2.22
C SER A 126 -2.23 19.21 0.76
N ILE A 127 -1.73 18.18 0.09
CA ILE A 127 -1.21 18.25 -1.28
C ILE A 127 -2.34 17.98 -2.28
N HIS A 128 -2.74 19.02 -3.03
CA HIS A 128 -3.95 18.98 -3.88
C HIS A 128 -4.04 17.75 -4.81
N PRO A 129 -2.99 17.36 -5.58
CA PRO A 129 -3.07 16.19 -6.46
C PRO A 129 -3.11 14.82 -5.75
N LEU A 130 -2.72 14.74 -4.48
CA LEU A 130 -2.64 13.50 -3.69
C LEU A 130 -3.77 13.41 -2.65
N ARG A 131 -4.48 14.51 -2.42
CA ARG A 131 -5.49 14.65 -1.37
C ARG A 131 -6.54 13.56 -1.41
N VAL A 132 -7.13 13.33 -2.58
CA VAL A 132 -8.23 12.38 -2.73
C VAL A 132 -7.76 10.97 -2.36
N GLY A 133 -6.64 10.51 -2.94
CA GLY A 133 -6.09 9.20 -2.65
C GLY A 133 -5.70 9.02 -1.18
N ALA A 134 -5.17 10.07 -0.54
CA ALA A 134 -4.86 10.04 0.89
C ALA A 134 -6.12 9.96 1.77
N CYS A 135 -7.16 10.75 1.45
CA CYS A 135 -8.46 10.69 2.13
C CYS A 135 -9.10 9.30 2.00
N GLU A 136 -9.04 8.69 0.82
CA GLU A 136 -9.56 7.35 0.58
C GLU A 136 -8.82 6.30 1.38
N CYS A 137 -7.49 6.38 1.49
CA CYS A 137 -6.70 5.49 2.34
C CYS A 137 -7.17 5.57 3.80
N ILE A 138 -7.27 6.78 4.36
CA ILE A 138 -7.76 6.97 5.74
C ILE A 138 -9.19 6.44 5.87
N GLY A 139 -10.07 6.76 4.90
CA GLY A 139 -11.44 6.26 4.86
C GLY A 139 -11.52 4.74 4.89
N GLN A 140 -10.64 4.03 4.18
CA GLN A 140 -10.58 2.57 4.19
C GLN A 140 -10.06 2.00 5.52
N LEU A 141 -9.06 2.64 6.15
CA LEU A 141 -8.62 2.26 7.50
C LEU A 141 -9.78 2.39 8.50
N VAL A 142 -10.58 3.46 8.37
CA VAL A 142 -11.80 3.68 9.16
C VAL A 142 -12.93 2.72 8.79
N ALA A 143 -13.05 2.30 7.54
CA ALA A 143 -14.10 1.37 7.12
C ALA A 143 -13.74 -0.10 7.40
N LYS A 144 -12.46 -0.41 7.65
CA LYS A 144 -11.98 -1.77 7.90
C LYS A 144 -12.78 -2.43 9.03
N LYS A 145 -13.39 -3.58 8.74
CA LYS A 145 -14.15 -4.37 9.71
C LYS A 145 -13.21 -4.93 10.77
N GLN A 146 -13.48 -4.60 12.02
CA GLN A 146 -12.67 -4.99 13.19
C GLN A 146 -13.60 -5.24 14.39
N ALA A 147 -13.10 -5.98 15.39
CA ALA A 147 -13.80 -6.09 16.66
C ALA A 147 -13.91 -4.70 17.35
N PRO A 148 -14.96 -4.43 18.16
CA PRO A 148 -15.19 -3.11 18.72
C PRO A 148 -13.99 -2.50 19.47
N GLY A 149 -13.28 -3.28 20.29
CA GLY A 149 -12.10 -2.80 21.02
C GLY A 149 -10.98 -2.32 20.10
N ILE A 150 -10.60 -3.18 19.14
CA ILE A 150 -9.60 -2.85 18.11
C ILE A 150 -10.03 -1.66 17.26
N LYS A 151 -11.35 -1.49 17.05
CA LYS A 151 -11.87 -0.35 16.29
C LYS A 151 -11.64 0.97 17.02
N VAL A 152 -11.89 1.00 18.33
CA VAL A 152 -11.62 2.18 19.16
C VAL A 152 -10.14 2.52 19.15
N GLU A 153 -9.25 1.53 19.25
CA GLU A 153 -7.80 1.72 19.15
C GLU A 153 -7.40 2.29 17.78
N THR A 154 -7.95 1.75 16.69
CA THR A 154 -7.72 2.26 15.32
C THR A 154 -8.13 3.72 15.19
N LEU A 155 -9.32 4.09 15.68
CA LEU A 155 -9.82 5.47 15.62
C LEU A 155 -8.99 6.42 16.48
N GLY A 156 -8.51 5.93 17.63
CA GLY A 156 -7.58 6.65 18.49
C GLY A 156 -6.24 6.88 17.81
N ALA A 157 -5.64 5.84 17.21
CA ALA A 157 -4.37 5.94 16.50
C ALA A 157 -4.42 6.89 15.29
N LEU A 158 -5.56 6.96 14.60
CA LEU A 158 -5.77 7.89 13.51
C LEU A 158 -6.04 9.33 13.98
N ASN A 159 -6.21 9.60 15.27
CA ASN A 159 -6.59 10.92 15.81
C ASN A 159 -7.84 11.54 15.16
N ILE A 160 -8.76 10.72 14.63
CA ILE A 160 -9.95 11.21 13.91
C ILE A 160 -10.91 11.93 14.85
N VAL A 161 -10.98 11.49 16.12
CA VAL A 161 -11.87 12.10 17.11
C VAL A 161 -11.44 13.55 17.38
N GLU A 162 -10.14 13.81 17.48
CA GLU A 162 -9.60 15.17 17.66
C GLU A 162 -9.75 16.03 16.40
N ALA A 163 -9.69 15.42 15.20
CA ALA A 163 -9.89 16.14 13.96
C ALA A 163 -11.36 16.57 13.72
N LEU A 164 -12.32 15.96 14.42
CA LEU A 164 -13.76 16.25 14.29
C LEU A 164 -14.34 17.08 15.44
N SER A 165 -13.61 17.23 16.55
CA SER A 165 -13.97 18.02 17.73
C SER A 165 -13.63 19.50 17.57
#